data_AF-A0A969GDH5-F1
#
_entry.id   AF-A0A969GDH5-F1
#
_cell.length_a   1.000
_cell.length_b   1.000
_cell.length_c   1.000
_cell.angle_alpha   90.00
_cell.angle_beta   90.00
_cell.angle_gamma   90.00
#
_symmetry.space_group_name_H-M   'P 1'
#
loop_
_entity.id
_entity.type
_entity.pdbx_description
1 polymer ?
#
loop_
_entity_poly.entity_id
_entity_poly.type
_entity_poly.pdbx_seq_one_letter_code
_entity_poly.pdbx_strand_id
1 'polypeptide(L)'
;MSRFVIQCFEKNNKYWQNIGNYTPDFLMLSRNENNEINKALIIETKGKGFANDPVFKAKKHFVETEFLKRNNEAFNYNRFDFLYLEDDKDINKHLETLEQKINTFFK
;
A
#
# COMPACT_ATOMS: atom_id res chain seq x y z
N MET A 1 -9.51 -3.24 -19.28
CA MET A 1 -8.28 -3.21 -18.45
C MET A 1 -8.72 -2.99 -17.00
N SER A 2 -8.52 -3.95 -16.10
CA SER A 2 -8.83 -3.78 -14.69
C SER A 2 -7.71 -2.98 -14.01
N ARG A 3 -8.07 -2.02 -13.15
CA ARG A 3 -7.12 -1.26 -12.33
C ARG A 3 -7.41 -1.56 -10.86
N PHE A 4 -6.36 -1.76 -10.07
CA PHE A 4 -6.50 -1.75 -8.63
C PHE A 4 -6.54 -0.31 -8.15
N VAL A 5 -7.65 0.10 -7.54
CA VAL A 5 -7.88 1.47 -7.10
C VAL A 5 -8.37 1.47 -5.66
N ILE A 6 -7.74 2.27 -4.82
CA ILE A 6 -8.15 2.51 -3.44
C ILE A 6 -8.87 3.85 -3.37
N GLN A 7 -10.08 3.86 -2.83
CA GLN A 7 -10.76 5.10 -2.46
C GLN A 7 -10.21 5.58 -1.11
N CYS A 8 -9.63 6.78 -1.09
CA CYS A 8 -8.99 7.33 0.10
C CYS A 8 -9.90 8.32 0.82
N PHE A 9 -9.83 8.31 2.15
CA PHE A 9 -10.59 9.21 3.00
C PHE A 9 -9.70 9.83 4.08
N GLU A 10 -10.04 11.04 4.52
CA GLU A 10 -9.41 11.70 5.66
C GLU A 10 -10.44 11.87 6.77
N LYS A 11 -10.01 11.64 8.02
CA LYS A 11 -10.89 11.77 9.18
C LYS A 11 -10.88 13.20 9.70
N ASN A 12 -12.00 13.90 9.52
CA ASN A 12 -12.21 15.23 10.07
C ASN A 12 -13.21 15.15 11.21
N ASN A 13 -12.70 15.11 12.45
CA ASN A 13 -13.48 14.94 13.68
C ASN A 13 -14.42 13.72 13.63
N LYS A 14 -15.72 13.95 13.40
CA LYS A 14 -16.77 12.94 13.40
C LYS A 14 -17.10 12.37 12.01
N TYR A 15 -16.55 12.92 10.93
CA TYR A 15 -16.88 12.50 9.57
C TYR A 15 -15.64 12.11 8.76
N TRP A 16 -15.89 11.29 7.72
CA TRP A 16 -14.90 10.89 6.74
C TRP A 16 -15.09 11.69 5.46
N GLN A 17 -14.06 12.39 5.03
CA GLN A 17 -14.06 13.14 3.78
C GLN A 17 -13.34 12.33 2.70
N ASN A 18 -13.96 12.17 1.54
CA ASN A 18 -13.31 11.54 0.39
C ASN A 18 -12.21 12.48 -0.15
N ILE A 19 -10.97 11.97 -0.24
CA ILE A 19 -9.79 12.70 -0.75
C ILE A 19 -9.31 12.15 -2.10
N GLY A 20 -10.17 11.41 -2.79
CA GLY A 20 -9.99 10.89 -4.13
C GLY A 20 -9.41 9.48 -4.18
N ASN A 21 -9.11 9.04 -5.40
CA ASN A 21 -8.59 7.71 -5.67
C ASN A 21 -7.06 7.67 -5.60
N TYR A 22 -6.55 6.51 -5.21
CA TYR A 22 -5.14 6.17 -5.21
C TYR A 22 -4.92 4.89 -6.04
N THR A 23 -4.04 4.96 -7.04
CA THR A 23 -3.59 3.81 -7.82
C THR A 23 -2.12 3.60 -7.49
N PRO A 24 -1.74 2.47 -6.86
CA PRO A 24 -0.34 2.17 -6.60
C PRO A 24 0.39 1.84 -7.90
N ASP A 25 1.72 1.95 -7.89
CA ASP A 25 2.56 1.59 -9.04
C ASP A 25 2.59 0.08 -9.28
N PHE A 26 2.75 -0.70 -8.21
CA PHE A 26 2.80 -2.16 -8.30
C PHE A 26 1.92 -2.85 -7.26
N LEU A 27 1.50 -4.06 -7.61
CA LEU A 27 0.80 -4.98 -6.73
C LEU A 27 1.44 -6.36 -6.86
N MET A 28 2.00 -6.88 -5.77
CA MET A 28 2.53 -8.23 -5.71
C MET A 28 1.51 -9.15 -5.03
N LEU A 29 1.15 -10.25 -5.70
CA LEU A 29 0.09 -11.15 -5.25
C LEU A 29 0.66 -12.52 -4.90
N SER A 30 0.20 -13.10 -3.80
CA SER A 30 0.25 -14.54 -3.59
C SER A 30 -1.13 -15.14 -3.79
N ARG A 31 -1.17 -16.38 -4.27
CA ARG A 31 -2.41 -17.14 -4.47
C ARG A 31 -2.40 -18.40 -3.62
N ASN A 32 -3.57 -18.84 -3.18
CA ASN A 32 -3.74 -20.13 -2.53
C ASN A 32 -3.78 -21.27 -3.55
N GLU A 33 -3.93 -22.51 -3.07
CA GLU A 33 -4.02 -23.71 -3.90
C GLU A 33 -5.22 -23.68 -4.86
N ASN A 34 -6.28 -22.95 -4.50
CA ASN A 34 -7.46 -22.73 -5.35
C ASN A 34 -7.27 -21.60 -6.37
N ASN A 35 -6.05 -21.07 -6.52
CA ASN A 35 -5.71 -19.96 -7.40
C ASN A 35 -6.42 -18.62 -7.04
N GLU A 36 -6.94 -18.49 -5.83
CA GLU A 36 -7.55 -17.27 -5.32
C GLU A 36 -6.47 -16.36 -4.72
N ILE A 37 -6.67 -15.04 -4.80
CA ILE A 37 -5.75 -14.09 -4.17
C ILE A 37 -5.77 -14.31 -2.66
N ASN A 38 -4.61 -14.64 -2.09
CA ASN A 38 -4.41 -14.88 -0.67
C ASN A 38 -3.82 -13.65 0.03
N LYS A 39 -2.70 -13.11 -0.46
CA LYS A 39 -2.10 -11.88 0.06
C LYS A 39 -1.77 -10.91 -1.08
N ALA A 40 -1.80 -9.61 -0.80
CA ALA A 40 -1.51 -8.55 -1.75
C ALA A 40 -0.62 -7.47 -1.10
N LEU A 41 0.63 -7.38 -1.55
CA LEU A 41 1.56 -6.32 -1.15
C LEU A 41 1.43 -5.17 -2.14
N ILE A 42 1.00 -4.02 -1.64
CA ILE A 42 0.83 -2.78 -2.39
C ILE A 42 2.16 -2.02 -2.33
N ILE A 43 2.72 -1.68 -3.48
CA ILE A 43 4.03 -1.02 -3.55
C ILE A 43 3.90 0.31 -4.29
N GLU A 44 4.37 1.37 -3.65
CA GLU A 44 4.46 2.71 -4.23
C GLU A 44 5.92 3.11 -4.36
N THR A 45 6.28 3.63 -5.53
CA THR A 45 7.58 4.23 -5.78
C THR A 45 7.43 5.73 -5.98
N LYS A 46 8.28 6.54 -5.35
CA LYS A 46 8.18 8.00 -5.51
C LYS A 46 9.52 8.69 -5.59
N GLY A 47 9.69 9.51 -6.63
CA GLY A 47 10.82 10.42 -6.72
C GLY A 47 10.86 11.40 -5.54
N LYS A 48 12.05 11.68 -5.00
CA LYS A 48 12.28 12.67 -3.92
C LYS A 48 11.59 14.02 -4.14
N GLY A 49 11.54 14.49 -5.39
CA GLY A 49 10.89 15.75 -5.75
C GLY A 49 9.36 15.77 -5.53
N PHE A 50 8.73 14.61 -5.42
CA PHE A 50 7.28 14.44 -5.30
C PHE A 50 6.85 13.83 -3.96
N ALA A 51 7.79 13.35 -3.14
CA ALA A 51 7.52 12.77 -1.82
C ALA A 51 6.83 13.75 -0.85
N ASN A 52 7.02 15.05 -1.05
CA ASN A 52 6.46 16.11 -0.21
C ASN A 52 5.09 16.62 -0.63
N ASP A 53 4.50 16.09 -1.70
CA ASP A 53 3.14 16.45 -2.12
C ASP A 53 2.12 16.17 -0.99
N PRO A 54 1.40 17.19 -0.47
CA PRO A 54 0.41 17.00 0.59
C PRO A 54 -0.71 16.03 0.21
N VAL A 55 -1.15 16.02 -1.06
CA VAL A 55 -2.21 15.13 -1.54
C VAL A 55 -1.74 13.69 -1.51
N PHE A 56 -0.49 13.45 -1.92
CA PHE A 56 0.14 12.13 -1.83
C PHE A 56 0.25 11.67 -0.38
N LYS A 57 0.78 12.52 0.51
CA LYS A 57 0.95 12.20 1.93
C LYS A 57 -0.37 11.82 2.59
N ALA A 58 -1.45 12.54 2.32
CA ALA A 58 -2.77 12.23 2.88
C ALA A 58 -3.28 10.85 2.39
N LYS A 59 -3.15 10.55 1.10
CA LYS A 59 -3.54 9.25 0.54
C LYS A 59 -2.68 8.10 1.05
N LYS A 60 -1.36 8.27 1.08
CA LYS A 60 -0.41 7.32 1.67
C LYS A 60 -0.75 7.04 3.12
N HIS A 61 -1.01 8.08 3.92
CA HIS A 61 -1.40 7.94 5.31
C HIS A 61 -2.68 7.10 5.46
N PHE A 62 -3.71 7.36 4.65
CA PHE A 62 -4.93 6.55 4.65
C PHE A 62 -4.64 5.08 4.30
N VAL A 63 -3.79 4.82 3.31
CA VAL A 63 -3.41 3.45 2.93
C VAL A 63 -2.70 2.75 4.09
N GLU A 64 -1.66 3.38 4.66
CA GLU A 64 -0.85 2.83 5.77
C GLU A 64 -1.63 2.61 7.07
N THR A 65 -2.79 3.24 7.23
CA THR A 65 -3.58 3.19 8.46
C THR A 65 -4.92 2.50 8.23
N GLU A 66 -5.93 3.26 7.81
CA GLU A 66 -7.33 2.84 7.76
C GLU A 66 -7.58 1.76 6.72
N PHE A 67 -6.97 1.85 5.55
CA PHE A 67 -7.14 0.83 4.52
C PHE A 67 -6.61 -0.51 5.00
N LEU A 68 -5.33 -0.58 5.44
CA LEU A 68 -4.73 -1.83 5.90
C LEU A 68 -5.50 -2.39 7.09
N LYS A 69 -5.80 -1.56 8.10
CA LYS A 69 -6.52 -1.97 9.29
C LYS A 69 -7.88 -2.60 8.93
N ARG A 70 -8.75 -1.86 8.25
CA ARG A 70 -10.13 -2.29 8.00
C ARG A 70 -10.20 -3.51 7.11
N ASN A 71 -9.35 -3.57 6.08
CA ASN A 71 -9.38 -4.70 5.16
C ASN A 71 -8.80 -5.96 5.84
N ASN A 72 -7.70 -5.85 6.57
CA ASN A 72 -7.15 -7.02 7.28
C ASN A 72 -8.11 -7.52 8.38
N GLU A 73 -8.79 -6.61 9.09
CA GLU A 73 -9.86 -6.96 10.04
C GLU A 73 -11.02 -7.67 9.33
N ALA A 74 -11.48 -7.17 8.17
CA ALA A 74 -12.59 -7.77 7.42
C ALA A 74 -12.28 -9.18 6.90
N PHE A 75 -11.01 -9.46 6.57
CA PHE A 75 -10.56 -10.79 6.15
C PHE A 75 -10.11 -11.67 7.32
N ASN A 76 -9.97 -11.12 8.53
CA ASN A 76 -9.50 -11.79 9.73
C ASN A 76 -8.07 -12.38 9.63
N TYR A 77 -7.23 -11.78 8.78
CA TYR A 77 -5.78 -12.02 8.71
C TYR A 77 -5.09 -10.89 7.94
N ASN A 78 -3.75 -10.86 7.99
CA ASN A 78 -2.94 -9.89 7.24
C ASN A 78 -2.95 -10.21 5.73
N ARG A 79 -4.04 -9.83 5.06
CA ARG A 79 -4.25 -10.00 3.61
C ARG A 79 -3.54 -8.94 2.80
N PHE A 80 -3.45 -7.72 3.32
CA PHE A 80 -2.84 -6.57 2.67
C PHE A 80 -1.68 -6.03 3.52
N ASP A 81 -0.64 -5.57 2.84
CA ASP A 81 0.43 -4.76 3.43
C ASP A 81 0.87 -3.72 2.39
N PHE A 82 1.56 -2.68 2.86
CA PHE A 82 2.01 -1.55 2.05
C PHE A 82 3.52 -1.37 2.19
N LEU A 83 4.18 -1.07 1.07
CA LEU A 83 5.59 -0.74 0.99
C LEU A 83 5.76 0.54 0.17
N TYR A 84 6.29 1.58 0.82
CA TYR A 84 6.69 2.81 0.16
C TYR A 84 8.20 2.82 -0.05
N LEU A 85 8.62 3.03 -1.29
CA LEU A 85 10.01 3.17 -1.69
C LEU A 85 10.21 4.57 -2.26
N GLU A 86 10.90 5.42 -1.51
CA GLU A 86 11.25 6.76 -1.98
C GLU A 86 12.58 6.70 -2.72
N ASP A 87 12.62 7.18 -3.95
CA ASP A 87 13.79 7.19 -4.82
C ASP A 87 14.97 7.94 -4.16
N ASP A 88 15.79 7.21 -3.41
CA ASP A 88 17.06 7.67 -2.88
C ASP A 88 18.23 7.17 -3.73
N LYS A 89 19.45 7.60 -3.39
CA LYS A 89 20.63 7.24 -4.20
C LYS A 89 21.09 5.80 -3.95
N ASP A 90 20.42 5.05 -3.08
CA ASP A 90 20.87 3.75 -2.59
C ASP A 90 19.88 2.63 -2.94
N ILE A 91 19.95 2.22 -4.20
CA ILE A 91 19.16 1.09 -4.73
C ILE A 91 19.34 -0.19 -3.92
N ASN A 92 20.51 -0.42 -3.32
CA ASN A 92 20.78 -1.64 -2.54
C ASN A 92 19.91 -1.67 -1.29
N LYS A 93 19.78 -0.53 -0.60
CA LYS A 93 18.89 -0.40 0.56
C LYS A 93 17.41 -0.67 0.20
N HIS A 94 16.97 -0.24 -0.99
CA HIS A 94 15.63 -0.58 -1.46
C HIS A 94 15.44 -2.06 -1.72
N LEU A 95 16.43 -2.71 -2.34
CA LEU A 95 16.39 -4.15 -2.59
C LEU A 95 16.34 -4.94 -1.27
N GLU A 96 17.16 -4.56 -0.29
CA GLU A 96 17.12 -5.16 1.05
C GLU A 96 15.76 -4.96 1.73
N THR A 97 15.21 -3.75 1.68
CA THR A 97 13.90 -3.43 2.27
C THR A 97 12.78 -4.24 1.60
N LEU A 98 12.81 -4.34 0.27
CA LEU A 98 11.85 -5.11 -0.51
C LEU A 98 11.97 -6.60 -0.20
N GLU A 99 13.18 -7.14 -0.18
CA GLU A 99 13.45 -8.53 0.16
C GLU A 99 12.94 -8.88 1.57
N GLN A 100 13.29 -8.06 2.57
CA GLN A 100 12.81 -8.25 3.94
C GLN A 100 11.29 -8.21 4.02
N LYS A 101 10.65 -7.29 3.31
CA LYS A 101 9.19 -7.16 3.26
C LYS A 101 8.55 -8.39 2.63
N ILE A 102 9.05 -8.84 1.49
CA ILE A 102 8.55 -10.05 0.79
C ILE A 102 8.70 -11.27 1.72
N ASN A 103 9.89 -11.47 2.27
CA ASN A 103 10.20 -12.60 3.14
C ASN A 103 9.44 -12.57 4.47
N THR A 104 8.97 -11.42 4.94
CA THR A 104 8.15 -11.33 6.16
C THR A 104 6.67 -11.49 5.85
N PHE A 105 6.18 -10.82 4.82
CA PHE A 105 4.76 -10.73 4.54
C PHE A 105 4.21 -11.99 3.87
N PHE A 106 4.95 -12.61 2.95
CA PHE A 106 4.48 -13.77 2.18
C PHE A 106 4.88 -15.13 2.76
N LYS A 107 5.54 -15.15 3.92
CA LYS A 107 5.69 -16.37 4.72
C LYS A 107 4.36 -17.01 5.07
#